data_AF-A0A424MLY4-F1
#
_entry.id   AF-A0A424MLY4-F1
#
_cell.length_a   1.000
_cell.length_b   1.000
_cell.length_c   1.000
_cell.angle_alpha   90.00
_cell.angle_beta   90.00
_cell.angle_gamma   90.00
#
_symmetry.space_group_name_H-M   'P 1'
#
loop_
_entity.id
_entity.type
_entity.pdbx_description
1 polymer ?
#
loop_
_entity_poly.entity_id
_entity_poly.type
_entity_poly.pdbx_seq_one_letter_code
_entity_poly.pdbx_strand_id
1 'polypeptide(L)'
;MLLDIAPTIEQWDAIDANKSLSGYHWMFLAQGYPLPETLIESHGQFYADWTLKGWTKDKSLTVFDERALQHYRALYSDRQRIHAMCEDYRAGATFDKKVDEQDRAEGRKISAPSLILWGTDYLGLGKLNPLDVWKGWCYSVEGQAIDSGHFLAEENLSDTAAAVSAFLKAD
;
A
#
# COMPACT_ATOMS: atom_id res chain seq x y z
N MET A 1 -11.27 -5.79 -6.21
CA MET A 1 -10.00 -6.47 -5.94
C MET A 1 -9.07 -5.49 -5.26
N LEU A 2 -8.36 -5.93 -4.23
CA LEU A 2 -7.47 -5.16 -3.39
C LEU A 2 -6.16 -5.95 -3.26
N LEU A 3 -5.02 -5.30 -3.44
CA LEU A 3 -3.69 -5.93 -3.39
C LEU A 3 -2.85 -5.23 -2.34
N ASP A 4 -2.46 -5.99 -1.32
CA ASP A 4 -1.58 -5.60 -0.20
C ASP A 4 -1.93 -4.24 0.42
N ILE A 5 -3.21 -4.02 0.67
CA ILE A 5 -3.75 -2.75 1.17
C ILE A 5 -4.72 -2.99 2.33
N ALA A 6 -4.73 -2.06 3.28
CA ALA A 6 -5.70 -1.97 4.36
C ALA A 6 -6.45 -0.62 4.27
N PRO A 7 -7.67 -0.52 4.79
CA PRO A 7 -8.36 0.77 4.88
C PRO A 7 -7.52 1.79 5.66
N THR A 8 -7.58 3.05 5.22
CA THR A 8 -6.72 4.13 5.69
C THR A 8 -6.81 4.29 7.21
N ILE A 9 -8.02 4.26 7.74
CA ILE A 9 -8.25 4.36 9.19
C ILE A 9 -7.60 3.22 9.98
N GLU A 10 -7.60 1.99 9.46
CA GLU A 10 -7.03 0.82 10.14
C GLU A 10 -5.51 0.97 10.24
N GLN A 11 -4.89 1.53 9.19
CA GLN A 11 -3.47 1.82 9.21
C GLN A 11 -3.13 2.90 10.24
N TRP A 12 -3.91 3.98 10.34
CA TRP A 12 -3.69 5.04 11.33
C TRP A 12 -3.93 4.58 12.76
N ASP A 13 -5.01 3.84 13.00
CA ASP A 13 -5.35 3.29 14.32
C ASP A 13 -4.31 2.27 14.80
N ALA A 14 -3.60 1.62 13.87
CA ALA A 14 -2.55 0.65 14.16
C ALA A 14 -1.14 1.26 14.37
N ILE A 15 -0.96 2.57 14.24
CA ILE A 15 0.35 3.21 14.42
C ILE A 15 0.81 3.08 15.88
N ASP A 16 1.91 2.37 16.08
CA ASP A 16 2.68 2.32 17.31
C ASP A 16 4.17 2.58 17.02
N ALA A 17 5.04 2.42 18.01
CA ALA A 17 6.49 2.64 17.83
C ALA A 17 7.09 1.76 16.71
N ASN A 18 6.66 0.50 16.58
CA ASN A 18 7.18 -0.42 15.56
C ASN A 18 6.66 -0.06 14.17
N LYS A 19 5.35 0.19 14.06
CA LYS A 19 4.71 0.61 12.80
C LYS A 19 5.22 1.98 12.36
N SER A 20 5.60 2.86 13.29
CA SER A 20 6.19 4.17 12.98
C SER A 20 7.57 4.08 12.32
N LEU A 21 8.37 3.06 12.68
CA LEU A 21 9.69 2.85 12.07
C LEU A 21 9.58 2.13 10.73
N SER A 22 8.74 1.10 10.64
CA SER A 22 8.54 0.33 9.40
C SER A 22 7.70 1.07 8.35
N GLY A 23 6.74 1.87 8.78
CA GLY A 23 5.82 2.67 7.96
C GLY A 23 6.07 4.18 8.02
N TYR A 24 7.30 4.61 8.34
CA TYR A 24 7.64 6.03 8.59
C TYR A 24 7.15 7.00 7.50
N HIS A 25 7.11 6.54 6.26
CA HIS A 25 6.68 7.29 5.09
C HIS A 25 5.24 7.82 5.23
N TRP A 26 4.35 7.13 5.97
CA TRP A 26 3.00 7.62 6.25
C TRP A 26 3.00 8.96 6.97
N MET A 27 3.86 9.12 7.98
CA MET A 27 3.98 10.38 8.72
C MET A 27 4.84 11.40 7.99
N PHE A 28 5.92 10.95 7.34
CA PHE A 28 6.86 11.83 6.65
C PHE A 28 6.21 12.52 5.43
N LEU A 29 5.56 11.75 4.55
CA LEU A 29 4.94 12.30 3.34
C LEU A 29 3.71 13.16 3.65
N ALA A 30 3.04 12.91 4.78
CA ALA A 30 1.93 13.72 5.27
C ALA A 30 2.36 15.06 5.93
N GLN A 31 3.65 15.33 6.10
CA GLN A 31 4.11 16.61 6.65
C GLN A 31 3.75 17.78 5.71
N GLY A 32 3.64 18.99 6.28
CA GLY A 32 3.27 20.19 5.53
C GLY A 32 4.22 20.53 4.39
N TYR A 33 3.68 21.05 3.29
CA TYR A 33 4.46 21.54 2.15
C TYR A 33 5.40 22.69 2.59
N PRO A 34 6.65 22.77 2.08
CA PRO A 34 7.28 21.86 1.10
C PRO A 34 8.23 20.82 1.71
N LEU A 35 8.09 20.46 3.00
CA LEU A 35 9.11 19.67 3.71
C LEU A 35 9.46 18.34 3.00
N PRO A 36 8.52 17.40 2.79
CA PRO A 36 8.86 16.13 2.18
C PRO A 36 9.29 16.30 0.72
N GLU A 37 8.66 17.22 -0.02
CA GLU A 37 9.03 17.52 -1.40
C GLU A 37 10.49 17.95 -1.51
N THR A 38 10.92 18.94 -0.72
CA THR A 38 12.30 19.45 -0.74
C THR A 38 13.32 18.38 -0.38
N LEU A 39 13.02 17.51 0.59
CA LEU A 39 13.94 16.45 1.00
C LEU A 39 14.07 15.37 -0.07
N ILE A 40 12.96 14.94 -0.67
CA ILE A 40 12.95 13.90 -1.70
C ILE A 40 13.64 14.39 -2.97
N GLU A 41 13.36 15.62 -3.41
CA GLU A 41 13.97 16.19 -4.63
C GLU A 41 15.50 16.18 -4.62
N SER A 42 16.12 16.30 -3.44
CA SER A 42 17.57 16.28 -3.33
C SER A 42 18.18 14.95 -3.78
N HIS A 43 17.47 13.83 -3.56
CA HIS A 43 17.95 12.47 -3.79
C HIS A 43 16.80 11.52 -4.19
N GLY A 44 15.99 11.93 -5.17
CA GLY A 44 14.73 11.25 -5.51
C GLY A 44 14.89 9.78 -5.89
N GLN A 45 15.90 9.46 -6.72
CA GLN A 45 16.21 8.07 -7.07
C GLN A 45 16.61 7.23 -5.86
N PHE A 46 17.40 7.78 -4.94
CA PHE A 46 17.75 7.06 -3.72
C PHE A 46 16.51 6.78 -2.88
N TYR A 47 15.62 7.77 -2.72
CA TYR A 47 14.37 7.58 -1.98
C TYR A 47 13.49 6.51 -2.63
N ALA A 48 13.34 6.52 -3.96
CA ALA A 48 12.61 5.50 -4.70
C ALA A 48 13.19 4.09 -4.49
N ASP A 49 14.50 3.95 -4.67
CA ASP A 49 15.18 2.66 -4.52
C ASP A 49 15.11 2.18 -3.07
N TRP A 50 15.25 3.08 -2.10
CA TRP A 50 15.15 2.79 -0.67
C TRP A 50 13.76 2.29 -0.29
N THR A 51 12.69 2.95 -0.74
CA THR A 51 11.31 2.55 -0.43
C THR A 51 10.93 1.24 -1.11
N LEU A 52 11.17 1.11 -2.42
CA LEU A 52 10.88 -0.10 -3.18
C LEU A 52 11.63 -1.31 -2.58
N LYS A 53 12.94 -1.20 -2.37
CA LYS A 53 13.76 -2.25 -1.74
C LYS A 53 13.28 -2.57 -0.32
N GLY A 54 12.86 -1.57 0.44
CA GLY A 54 12.39 -1.77 1.81
C GLY A 54 11.13 -2.64 1.90
N TRP A 55 10.28 -2.60 0.86
CA TRP A 55 8.98 -3.27 0.86
C TRP A 55 8.96 -4.61 0.11
N THR A 56 10.00 -4.95 -0.65
CA THR A 56 10.15 -6.32 -1.20
C THR A 56 10.47 -7.33 -0.10
N LYS A 57 10.17 -8.61 -0.35
CA LYS A 57 10.47 -9.70 0.58
C LYS A 57 11.97 -9.89 0.77
N ASP A 58 12.72 -9.94 -0.32
CA ASP A 58 14.17 -10.23 -0.33
C ASP A 58 15.05 -9.01 0.00
N LYS A 59 14.44 -7.85 0.19
CA LYS A 59 15.13 -6.56 0.40
C LYS A 59 16.09 -6.23 -0.73
N SER A 60 15.68 -6.52 -1.96
CA SER A 60 16.40 -6.17 -3.19
C SER A 60 15.47 -5.52 -4.22
N LEU A 61 16.04 -5.05 -5.33
CA LEU A 61 15.29 -4.55 -6.48
C LEU A 61 15.25 -5.58 -7.63
N THR A 62 15.76 -6.80 -7.45
CA THR A 62 15.90 -7.77 -8.54
C THR A 62 14.58 -8.36 -9.00
N VAL A 63 13.52 -8.19 -8.21
CA VAL A 63 12.15 -8.61 -8.54
C VAL A 63 11.51 -7.69 -9.59
N PHE A 64 12.00 -6.46 -9.73
CA PHE A 64 11.50 -5.52 -10.72
C PHE A 64 12.22 -5.71 -12.05
N ASP A 65 11.47 -5.69 -13.15
CA ASP A 65 12.06 -5.53 -14.47
C ASP A 65 12.74 -4.16 -14.55
N GLU A 66 13.96 -4.09 -15.06
CA GLU A 66 14.74 -2.84 -15.12
C GLU A 66 13.99 -1.73 -15.88
N ARG A 67 13.16 -2.07 -16.88
CA ARG A 67 12.31 -1.10 -17.59
C ARG A 67 11.27 -0.49 -16.66
N ALA A 68 10.60 -1.30 -15.86
CA ALA A 68 9.61 -0.84 -14.87
C ALA A 68 10.29 0.03 -13.80
N LEU A 69 11.45 -0.41 -13.30
CA LEU A 69 12.22 0.33 -12.31
C LEU A 69 12.65 1.72 -12.82
N GLN A 70 13.06 1.83 -14.09
CA GLN A 70 13.34 3.12 -14.72
C GLN A 70 12.11 4.02 -14.78
N HIS A 71 10.92 3.46 -15.08
CA HIS A 71 9.67 4.21 -15.02
C HIS A 71 9.36 4.72 -13.61
N TYR A 72 9.55 3.89 -12.57
CA TYR A 72 9.31 4.29 -11.18
C TYR A 72 10.29 5.37 -10.72
N ARG A 73 11.58 5.21 -11.01
CA ARG A 73 12.62 6.21 -10.69
C ARG A 73 12.36 7.56 -11.35
N ALA A 74 11.89 7.56 -12.60
CA ALA A 74 11.59 8.80 -13.32
C ALA A 74 10.51 9.65 -12.65
N LEU A 75 9.61 9.06 -11.86
CA LEU A 75 8.60 9.81 -11.10
C LEU A 75 9.23 10.78 -10.09
N TYR A 76 10.38 10.39 -9.52
CA TYR A 76 11.08 11.15 -8.48
C TYR A 76 12.04 12.21 -9.04
N SER A 77 12.06 12.39 -10.36
CA SER A 77 12.77 13.48 -11.04
C SER A 77 11.87 14.66 -11.37
N ASP A 78 10.57 14.56 -11.05
CA ASP A 78 9.55 15.57 -11.37
C ASP A 78 8.88 16.06 -10.07
N ARG A 79 9.10 17.35 -9.74
CA ARG A 79 8.53 18.00 -8.56
C ARG A 79 7.01 17.87 -8.48
N GLN A 80 6.31 17.93 -9.60
CA GLN A 80 4.85 17.86 -9.59
C GLN A 80 4.36 16.46 -9.20
N ARG A 81 5.09 15.42 -9.62
CA ARG A 81 4.79 14.03 -9.23
C ARG A 81 5.12 13.76 -7.78
N ILE A 82 6.25 14.27 -7.28
CA ILE A 82 6.59 14.19 -5.85
C ILE A 82 5.54 14.92 -5.01
N HIS A 83 5.11 16.11 -5.43
CA HIS A 83 4.07 16.86 -4.74
C HIS A 83 2.74 16.12 -4.73
N ALA A 84 2.30 15.57 -5.86
CA ALA A 84 1.08 14.76 -5.94
C ALA A 84 1.13 13.53 -5.01
N MET A 85 2.28 12.85 -4.94
CA MET A 85 2.49 11.76 -3.98
C MET A 85 2.39 12.26 -2.53
N CYS A 86 2.94 13.42 -2.19
CA CYS A 86 2.80 13.97 -0.85
C CYS A 86 1.35 14.37 -0.53
N GLU A 87 0.61 14.93 -1.49
CA GLU A 87 -0.81 15.25 -1.33
C GLU A 87 -1.68 14.01 -1.10
N ASP A 88 -1.38 12.87 -1.73
CA ASP A 88 -2.03 11.58 -1.46
C ASP A 88 -1.88 11.19 0.02
N TYR A 89 -0.66 11.24 0.57
CA TYR A 89 -0.44 10.96 1.99
C TYR A 89 -1.06 12.00 2.94
N ARG A 90 -1.15 13.28 2.53
CA ARG A 90 -1.85 14.32 3.30
C ARG A 90 -3.36 14.07 3.32
N ALA A 91 -3.95 13.65 2.20
CA ALA A 91 -5.35 13.22 2.14
C ALA A 91 -5.57 11.99 3.04
N GLY A 92 -4.67 11.01 2.96
CA GLY A 92 -4.65 9.82 3.81
C GLY A 92 -4.63 10.15 5.30
N ALA A 93 -3.85 11.16 5.71
CA ALA A 93 -3.75 11.62 7.10
C ALA A 93 -4.95 12.44 7.60
N THR A 94 -5.80 12.94 6.69
CA THR A 94 -6.82 13.92 7.01
C THR A 94 -8.19 13.56 6.46
N PHE A 95 -8.43 13.77 5.17
CA PHE A 95 -9.72 13.60 4.52
C PHE A 95 -10.12 12.12 4.46
N ASP A 96 -9.27 11.25 3.94
CA ASP A 96 -9.61 9.84 3.70
C ASP A 96 -9.89 9.11 5.02
N LYS A 97 -9.09 9.39 6.06
CA LYS A 97 -9.33 8.87 7.41
C LYS A 97 -10.73 9.25 7.92
N LYS A 98 -11.19 10.48 7.69
CA LYS A 98 -12.53 10.93 8.14
C LYS A 98 -13.66 10.27 7.35
N VAL A 99 -13.45 10.03 6.05
CA VAL A 99 -14.42 9.31 5.21
C VAL A 99 -14.57 7.88 5.73
N ASP A 100 -13.45 7.20 5.99
CA ASP A 100 -13.43 5.88 6.60
C ASP A 100 -14.11 5.87 7.99
N GLU A 101 -13.81 6.85 8.86
CA GLU A 101 -14.45 7.00 10.18
C GLU A 101 -15.98 7.07 10.05
N GLN A 102 -16.47 7.83 9.08
CA GLN A 102 -17.89 7.99 8.83
C GLN A 102 -18.52 6.71 8.28
N ASP A 103 -17.89 6.05 7.30
CA ASP A 103 -18.34 4.76 6.76
C ASP A 103 -18.48 3.72 7.87
N ARG A 104 -17.44 3.62 8.73
CA ARG A 104 -17.41 2.70 9.87
C ARG A 104 -18.53 3.02 10.88
N ALA A 105 -18.74 4.30 11.21
CA ALA A 105 -19.76 4.73 12.17
C ALA A 105 -21.19 4.47 11.67
N GLU A 106 -21.42 4.61 10.36
CA GLU A 106 -22.71 4.35 9.72
C GLU A 106 -22.90 2.87 9.33
N GLY A 107 -21.88 2.02 9.52
CA GLY A 107 -21.91 0.61 9.13
C GLY A 107 -21.97 0.40 7.62
N ARG A 108 -21.50 1.36 6.82
CA ARG A 108 -21.42 1.23 5.37
C ARG A 108 -20.34 0.21 5.02
N LYS A 109 -20.67 -0.68 4.08
CA LYS A 109 -19.79 -1.73 3.60
C LYS A 109 -19.86 -1.84 2.10
N ILE A 110 -18.76 -2.28 1.50
CA ILE A 110 -18.66 -2.61 0.09
C ILE A 110 -19.58 -3.81 -0.20
N SER A 111 -20.56 -3.60 -1.08
CA SER A 111 -21.54 -4.61 -1.48
C SER A 111 -21.07 -5.52 -2.60
N ALA A 112 -20.12 -5.07 -3.40
CA ALA A 112 -19.53 -5.90 -4.45
C ALA A 112 -18.74 -7.07 -3.83
N PRO A 113 -18.82 -8.28 -4.41
CA PRO A 113 -17.86 -9.34 -4.10
C PRO A 113 -16.45 -8.78 -4.18
N SER A 114 -15.64 -9.08 -3.17
CA SER A 114 -14.31 -8.50 -3.03
C SER A 114 -13.25 -9.59 -2.84
N LEU A 115 -12.10 -9.39 -3.46
CA LEU A 115 -10.89 -10.19 -3.26
C LEU A 115 -9.84 -9.29 -2.59
N ILE A 116 -9.25 -9.76 -1.48
CA ILE A 116 -8.04 -9.19 -0.88
C ILE A 116 -6.88 -10.19 -0.99
N LEU A 117 -5.81 -9.79 -1.65
CA LEU A 117 -4.54 -10.51 -1.63
C LEU A 117 -3.52 -9.71 -0.84
N TRP A 118 -2.65 -10.38 -0.08
CA TRP A 118 -1.60 -9.71 0.68
C TRP A 118 -0.31 -10.51 0.69
N GLY A 119 0.82 -9.84 0.80
CA GLY A 119 2.13 -10.43 0.88
C GLY A 119 2.38 -11.04 2.26
N THR A 120 2.99 -12.22 2.28
CA THR A 120 3.46 -12.86 3.51
C THR A 120 4.47 -12.01 4.27
N ASP A 121 5.29 -11.24 3.55
CA ASP A 121 6.47 -10.54 4.07
C ASP A 121 6.35 -8.99 4.00
N TYR A 122 5.11 -8.49 4.06
CA TYR A 122 4.80 -7.08 4.29
C TYR A 122 3.54 -6.92 5.14
N LEU A 123 2.35 -6.83 4.54
CA LEU A 123 1.11 -6.66 5.30
C LEU A 123 0.80 -7.89 6.17
N GLY A 124 1.19 -9.09 5.73
CA GLY A 124 1.10 -10.33 6.49
C GLY A 124 1.94 -10.39 7.77
N LEU A 125 2.95 -9.52 7.90
CA LEU A 125 3.74 -9.36 9.14
C LEU A 125 3.06 -8.39 10.14
N GLY A 126 1.95 -7.77 9.74
CA GLY A 126 1.15 -6.90 10.58
C GLY A 126 0.50 -7.65 11.74
N LYS A 127 0.06 -6.91 12.77
CA LYS A 127 -0.63 -7.50 13.92
C LYS A 127 -2.04 -7.99 13.60
N LEU A 128 -2.65 -7.42 12.58
CA LEU A 128 -4.01 -7.72 12.17
C LEU A 128 -3.99 -8.63 10.95
N ASN A 129 -4.86 -9.63 10.94
CA ASN A 129 -5.08 -10.45 9.78
C ASN A 129 -5.80 -9.61 8.69
N PRO A 130 -5.25 -9.45 7.47
CA PRO A 130 -5.84 -8.59 6.45
C PRO A 130 -7.26 -8.99 6.04
N LEU A 131 -7.54 -10.29 5.94
CA LEU A 131 -8.88 -10.77 5.59
C LEU A 131 -9.89 -10.43 6.68
N ASP A 132 -9.53 -10.56 7.95
CA ASP A 132 -10.44 -10.23 9.05
C ASP A 132 -10.71 -8.72 9.15
N VAL A 133 -9.71 -7.89 8.84
CA VAL A 133 -9.92 -6.43 8.68
C VAL A 133 -10.95 -6.17 7.59
N TRP A 134 -10.76 -6.72 6.38
CA TRP A 134 -11.67 -6.47 5.27
C TRP A 134 -13.08 -7.06 5.43
N LYS A 135 -13.28 -8.10 6.25
CA LYS A 135 -14.63 -8.55 6.66
C LYS A 135 -15.40 -7.46 7.44
N GLY A 136 -14.68 -6.56 8.09
CA GLY A 136 -15.24 -5.35 8.69
C GLY A 136 -15.84 -4.38 7.66
N TRP A 137 -15.28 -4.35 6.46
CA TRP A 137 -15.55 -3.34 5.43
C TRP A 137 -16.33 -3.85 4.21
N CYS A 138 -16.44 -5.16 4.04
CA CYS A 138 -17.16 -5.79 2.93
C CYS A 138 -18.29 -6.69 3.44
N TYR A 139 -19.37 -6.79 2.67
CA TYR A 139 -20.40 -7.80 2.91
C TYR A 139 -19.96 -9.20 2.50
N SER A 140 -19.20 -9.29 1.40
CA SER A 140 -18.61 -10.53 0.91
C SER A 140 -17.16 -10.25 0.51
N VAL A 141 -16.23 -10.92 1.20
CA VAL A 141 -14.81 -10.85 0.88
C VAL A 141 -14.17 -12.21 1.05
N GLU A 142 -13.40 -12.60 0.05
CA GLU A 142 -12.46 -13.70 0.10
C GLU A 142 -11.04 -13.18 -0.09
N GLY A 143 -10.06 -14.00 0.25
CA GLY A 143 -8.68 -13.57 0.16
C GLY A 143 -7.69 -14.61 0.65
N GLN A 144 -6.44 -14.42 0.24
CA GLN A 144 -5.34 -15.28 0.62
C GLN A 144 -4.01 -14.53 0.63
N ALA A 145 -3.07 -15.06 1.39
CA ALA A 145 -1.69 -14.61 1.35
C ALA A 145 -1.01 -15.08 0.05
N ILE A 146 -0.11 -14.28 -0.48
CA ILE A 146 0.78 -14.57 -1.60
C ILE A 146 2.21 -14.54 -1.07
N ASP A 147 3.02 -15.53 -1.45
CA ASP A 147 4.43 -15.58 -1.04
C ASP A 147 5.20 -14.43 -1.73
N SER A 148 5.30 -13.28 -1.04
CA SER A 148 5.69 -11.99 -1.60
C SER A 148 5.88 -10.93 -0.50
N GLY A 149 6.62 -9.87 -0.81
CA GLY A 149 6.58 -8.61 -0.08
C GLY A 149 5.34 -7.79 -0.44
N HIS A 150 5.49 -6.48 -0.59
CA HIS A 150 4.38 -5.58 -0.93
C HIS A 150 3.97 -5.68 -2.41
N PHE A 151 4.89 -6.05 -3.31
CA PHE A 151 4.69 -5.91 -4.76
C PHE A 151 4.27 -7.24 -5.39
N LEU A 152 3.12 -7.77 -4.97
CA LEU A 152 2.59 -9.09 -5.37
C LEU A 152 2.68 -9.36 -6.87
N ALA A 153 2.29 -8.38 -7.70
CA ALA A 153 2.26 -8.52 -9.15
C ALA A 153 3.66 -8.65 -9.79
N GLU A 154 4.71 -8.16 -9.11
CA GLU A 154 6.09 -8.21 -9.60
C GLU A 154 6.88 -9.34 -8.93
N GLU A 155 6.66 -9.56 -7.62
CA GLU A 155 7.37 -10.58 -6.84
C GLU A 155 6.81 -11.99 -7.05
N ASN A 156 5.50 -12.14 -7.24
CA ASN A 156 4.87 -13.44 -7.52
C ASN A 156 3.67 -13.28 -8.46
N LEU A 157 3.97 -12.97 -9.72
CA LEU A 157 2.98 -12.83 -10.78
C LEU A 157 2.12 -14.08 -10.96
N SER A 158 2.71 -15.27 -10.87
CA SER A 158 2.01 -16.53 -11.14
C SER A 158 0.81 -16.72 -10.19
N ASP A 159 1.06 -16.66 -8.88
CA ASP A 159 0.01 -16.92 -7.89
C ASP A 159 -0.96 -15.74 -7.80
N THR A 160 -0.44 -14.51 -7.92
CA THR A 160 -1.27 -13.31 -7.97
C THR A 160 -2.25 -13.37 -9.15
N ALA A 161 -1.76 -13.61 -10.37
CA ALA A 161 -2.60 -13.67 -11.56
C ALA A 161 -3.58 -14.85 -11.52
N ALA A 162 -3.17 -16.00 -10.97
CA ALA A 162 -4.05 -17.15 -10.80
C ALA A 162 -5.22 -16.84 -9.86
N ALA A 163 -4.95 -16.22 -8.70
CA ALA A 163 -5.97 -15.85 -7.73
C ALA A 163 -6.94 -14.81 -8.30
N VAL A 164 -6.42 -13.76 -8.94
CA VAL A 164 -7.24 -12.73 -9.60
C VAL A 164 -8.09 -13.33 -10.71
N SER A 165 -7.51 -14.20 -11.54
CA SER A 165 -8.24 -14.83 -12.64
C SER A 165 -9.34 -15.78 -12.15
N ALA A 166 -9.11 -16.50 -11.06
CA ALA A 166 -10.11 -17.38 -10.46
C ALA A 166 -11.29 -16.54 -9.93
N PHE A 167 -11.01 -15.46 -9.20
CA PHE A 167 -12.04 -14.56 -8.67
C PHE A 167 -12.88 -13.91 -9.77
N LEU A 168 -12.25 -13.38 -10.83
CA LEU A 168 -12.96 -12.71 -11.92
C LEU A 168 -13.78 -13.65 -12.81
N LYS A 169 -13.52 -14.96 -12.75
CA LYS A 169 -14.26 -16.00 -13.49
C LYS A 169 -15.31 -16.71 -12.64
N ALA A 170 -15.36 -16.43 -11.34
CA ALA A 170 -16.42 -16.94 -10.50
C ALA A 170 -17.73 -16.24 -10.89
N ASP A 171 -18.78 -17.03 -11.12
CA ASP A 171 -20.11 -16.57 -11.53
C ASP A 171 -20.81 -15.71 -10.45
#